data_AF-A0A258BS67-F1
#
_entry.id   AF-A0A258BS67-F1
#
_cell.length_a   1.000
_cell.length_b   1.000
_cell.length_c   1.000
_cell.angle_alpha   90.00
_cell.angle_beta   90.00
_cell.angle_gamma   90.00
#
_symmetry.space_group_name_H-M   'P 1'
#
loop_
_entity.id
_entity.type
_entity.pdbx_description
1 polymer ?
#
loop_
_entity_poly.entity_id
_entity_poly.type
_entity_poly.pdbx_seq_one_letter_code
_entity_poly.pdbx_strand_id
1 'polypeptide(L)'
;SGTGSNGSYTIKFNVQKGTFDLATVDILLNGKSVKSESIGGSGGTVTATVTVSSSGTQNVTVNVRDQGYYTVSRNGSFNATGNSEEGS
;
A
#
# COMPACT_ATOMS: atom_id res chain seq x y z
N SER A 1 23.83 -12.12 -16.16
CA SER A 1 23.11 -12.38 -14.91
C SER A 1 23.14 -11.12 -14.08
N GLY A 2 21.99 -10.53 -13.78
CA GLY A 2 21.92 -9.32 -12.96
C GLY A 2 20.56 -9.28 -12.28
N THR A 3 20.44 -9.97 -11.16
CA THR A 3 19.30 -9.84 -10.24
C THR A 3 19.44 -8.49 -9.55
N GLY A 4 18.79 -7.46 -10.10
CA GLY A 4 18.68 -6.16 -9.44
C GLY A 4 18.07 -6.35 -8.05
N SER A 5 18.72 -5.80 -7.03
CA SER A 5 18.28 -5.90 -5.64
C SER A 5 16.92 -5.22 -5.50
N ASN A 6 15.87 -6.01 -5.29
CA ASN A 6 14.54 -5.46 -5.03
C ASN A 6 14.54 -4.73 -3.67
N GLY A 7 14.01 -3.51 -3.63
CA GLY A 7 13.79 -2.79 -2.37
C GLY A 7 12.52 -3.28 -1.67
N SER A 8 12.60 -3.61 -0.39
CA SER A 8 11.42 -3.91 0.44
C SER A 8 10.94 -2.65 1.14
N TYR A 9 9.67 -2.29 0.94
CA TYR A 9 9.05 -1.09 1.48
C TYR A 9 7.82 -1.45 2.30
N THR A 10 7.65 -0.80 3.45
CA THR A 10 6.48 -0.96 4.30
C THR A 10 5.54 0.22 4.13
N ILE A 11 4.34 -0.05 3.65
CA ILE A 11 3.22 0.89 3.64
C ILE A 11 2.49 0.73 4.97
N LYS A 12 2.34 1.83 5.73
CA LYS A 12 1.63 1.86 7.01
C LYS A 12 0.64 3.02 7.02
N PHE A 13 -0.59 2.75 7.45
CA PHE A 13 -1.59 3.79 7.68
C PHE A 13 -2.50 3.42 8.85
N ASN A 14 -3.13 4.45 9.41
CA ASN A 14 -4.16 4.29 10.42
C ASN A 14 -5.51 4.57 9.79
N VAL A 15 -6.49 3.75 10.13
CA VAL A 15 -7.88 3.92 9.75
C VAL A 15 -8.72 4.00 11.01
N GLN A 16 -9.74 4.84 10.96
CA GLN A 16 -10.74 4.97 12.00
C GLN A 16 -12.11 4.97 11.33
N LYS A 17 -13.08 4.31 11.97
CA LYS A 17 -14.45 4.29 11.49
C LYS A 17 -15.13 5.65 11.62
N GLY A 18 -16.12 5.88 10.75
CA GLY A 18 -17.10 6.93 10.90
C GLY A 18 -18.38 6.39 11.55
N THR A 19 -19.50 6.60 10.88
CA THR A 19 -20.82 6.11 11.29
C THR A 19 -20.90 4.58 11.28
N PHE A 20 -20.43 3.95 10.20
CA PHE A 20 -20.44 2.50 10.03
C PHE A 20 -19.10 1.90 10.43
N ASP A 21 -19.14 0.67 10.95
CA ASP A 21 -17.93 -0.12 11.16
C ASP A 21 -17.22 -0.41 9.83
N LEU A 22 -15.92 -0.69 9.91
CA LEU A 22 -15.11 -0.92 8.74
C LEU A 22 -15.37 -2.33 8.17
N ALA A 23 -15.23 -2.47 6.86
CA ALA A 23 -15.38 -3.74 6.17
C ALA A 23 -14.04 -4.19 5.61
N THR A 24 -13.56 -3.52 4.57
CA THR A 24 -12.42 -3.98 3.79
C THR A 24 -11.44 -2.84 3.52
N VAL A 25 -10.18 -3.20 3.34
CA VAL A 25 -9.17 -2.32 2.78
C VAL A 25 -8.53 -2.96 1.55
N ASP A 26 -8.23 -2.14 0.55
CA ASP A 26 -7.45 -2.52 -0.62
C ASP A 26 -6.32 -1.50 -0.81
N ILE A 27 -5.09 -2.00 -0.88
CA ILE A 27 -3.87 -1.21 -1.05
C ILE A 27 -3.35 -1.51 -2.44
N LEU A 28 -3.19 -0.46 -3.24
CA LEU A 28 -2.72 -0.51 -4.60
C LEU A 28 -1.36 0.17 -4.70
N LEU A 29 -0.41 -0.48 -5.38
CA LEU A 29 0.86 0.09 -5.78
C LEU A 29 0.83 0.29 -7.30
N ASN A 30 0.95 1.52 -7.77
CA ASN A 30 0.84 1.92 -9.18
C ASN A 30 -0.45 1.38 -9.84
N GLY A 31 -1.56 1.38 -9.10
CA GLY A 31 -2.86 0.87 -9.58
C GLY A 31 -3.03 -0.65 -9.53
N LYS A 32 -2.03 -1.41 -9.07
CA LYS A 32 -2.14 -2.86 -8.86
C LYS A 32 -2.36 -3.18 -7.39
N SER A 33 -3.40 -3.94 -7.07
CA SER A 33 -3.63 -4.41 -5.70
C SER A 33 -2.44 -5.27 -5.21
N VAL A 34 -1.89 -4.88 -4.06
CA VAL A 34 -0.80 -5.58 -3.36
C VAL A 34 -1.27 -6.18 -2.03
N LYS A 35 -2.41 -5.72 -1.51
CA LYS A 35 -3.05 -6.27 -0.33
C LYS A 35 -4.53 -5.93 -0.35
N SER A 36 -5.39 -6.92 -0.13
CA SER A 36 -6.81 -6.72 0.14
C SER A 36 -7.21 -7.60 1.31
N GLU A 37 -7.81 -7.02 2.34
CA GLU A 37 -8.22 -7.77 3.54
C GLU A 37 -9.48 -7.20 4.18
N SER A 38 -10.18 -8.04 4.96
CA SER A 38 -11.20 -7.60 5.89
C SER A 38 -10.53 -7.01 7.11
N ILE A 39 -10.89 -5.78 7.49
CA ILE A 39 -10.28 -5.11 8.65
C ILE A 39 -11.21 -5.08 9.86
N GLY A 40 -12.53 -5.12 9.66
CA GLY A 40 -13.54 -5.17 10.73
C GLY A 40 -13.44 -4.04 11.78
N GLY A 41 -14.49 -3.89 12.59
CA GLY A 41 -14.44 -3.08 13.80
C GLY A 41 -14.25 -1.56 13.58
N SER A 42 -13.70 -0.90 14.60
CA SER A 42 -13.69 0.57 14.73
C SER A 42 -12.46 1.28 14.18
N GLY A 43 -11.42 0.54 13.79
CA GLY A 43 -10.18 1.13 13.31
C GLY A 43 -8.95 0.34 13.71
N GLY A 44 -7.79 0.82 13.29
CA GLY A 44 -6.51 0.22 13.59
C GLY A 44 -5.40 0.64 12.63
N THR A 45 -4.21 0.13 12.90
CA THR A 45 -3.07 0.22 12.01
C THR A 45 -3.13 -0.92 11.00
N VAL A 46 -3.02 -0.59 9.72
CA VAL A 46 -2.84 -1.55 8.65
C VAL A 46 -1.44 -1.39 8.06
N THR A 47 -0.78 -2.51 7.81
CA THR A 47 0.53 -2.57 7.18
C THR A 47 0.54 -3.48 5.96
N ALA A 48 1.30 -3.11 4.94
CA ALA A 48 1.61 -3.95 3.80
C ALA A 48 3.09 -3.82 3.44
N THR A 49 3.75 -4.95 3.22
CA THR A 49 5.12 -4.97 2.72
C THR A 49 5.08 -5.22 1.22
N VAL A 50 5.74 -4.35 0.45
CA VAL A 50 5.83 -4.45 -1.00
C VAL A 50 7.27 -4.53 -1.43
N THR A 51 7.53 -5.37 -2.43
CA THR A 51 8.83 -5.49 -3.07
C THR A 51 8.79 -4.74 -4.39
N VAL A 52 9.67 -3.75 -4.54
CA VAL A 52 9.75 -2.90 -5.75
C VAL A 52 11.04 -3.24 -6.49
N SER A 53 10.90 -3.62 -7.76
CA SER A 53 12.02 -4.04 -8.61
C SER A 53 12.59 -2.93 -9.48
N SER A 54 11.87 -1.81 -9.64
CA SER A 54 12.33 -0.65 -10.41
C SER A 54 12.57 0.56 -9.51
N SER A 55 13.58 1.35 -9.87
CA SER A 55 13.76 2.67 -9.30
C SER A 55 12.69 3.64 -9.82
N GLY A 56 12.46 4.72 -9.06
CA GLY A 56 11.54 5.80 -9.43
C GLY A 56 10.33 5.91 -8.51
N THR A 57 9.46 6.88 -8.82
CA THR A 57 8.28 7.19 -8.02
C THR A 57 7.27 6.06 -8.06
N GLN A 58 6.91 5.58 -6.88
CA GLN A 58 5.87 4.59 -6.64
C GLN A 58 4.65 5.31 -6.05
N ASN A 59 3.49 5.11 -6.67
CA ASN A 59 2.23 5.68 -6.22
C ASN A 59 1.45 4.63 -5.41
N VAL A 60 0.99 5.02 -4.23
CA VAL A 60 0.18 4.19 -3.35
C VAL A 60 -1.22 4.75 -3.31
N THR A 61 -2.21 3.89 -3.49
CA THR A 61 -3.62 4.20 -3.23
C THR A 61 -4.15 3.24 -2.18
N VAL A 62 -4.84 3.76 -1.18
CA VAL A 62 -5.51 2.96 -0.15
C VAL A 62 -7.00 3.25 -0.27
N ASN A 63 -7.78 2.21 -0.54
CA ASN A 63 -9.24 2.26 -0.56
C ASN A 63 -9.77 1.56 0.68
N VAL A 64 -10.61 2.23 1.45
CA VAL A 64 -11.27 1.68 2.63
C VAL A 64 -12.76 1.72 2.41
N ARG A 65 -13.42 0.58 2.59
CA ARG A 65 -14.88 0.45 2.52
C ARG A 65 -15.43 0.14 3.90
N ASP A 66 -16.53 0.78 4.25
CA ASP A 66 -17.29 0.50 5.47
C ASP A 66 -18.48 -0.46 5.22
N GLN A 67 -19.15 -0.88 6.29
CA GLN A 67 -20.34 -1.73 6.20
C GLN A 67 -21.58 -1.00 5.63
N GLY A 68 -21.52 0.33 5.53
CA GLY A 68 -22.51 1.16 4.81
C GLY A 68 -22.24 1.24 3.31
N TYR A 69 -21.22 0.54 2.80
CA TYR A 69 -20.77 0.54 1.40
C TYR A 69 -20.21 1.87 0.90
N TYR A 70 -19.84 2.77 1.80
CA TYR A 70 -19.08 3.97 1.44
C TYR A 70 -17.60 3.61 1.29
N THR A 71 -16.97 4.15 0.25
CA THR A 71 -15.54 3.97 0.00
C THR A 71 -14.83 5.31 0.06
N VAL A 72 -13.74 5.36 0.82
CA VAL A 72 -12.79 6.48 0.83
C VAL A 72 -11.47 6.04 0.25
N SER A 73 -10.88 6.89 -0.58
CA SER A 73 -9.57 6.67 -1.18
C SER A 73 -8.57 7.69 -0.66
N ARG A 74 -7.36 7.23 -0.33
CA ARG A 74 -6.23 8.10 0.02
C ARG A 74 -5.02 7.74 -0.82
N ASN A 75 -4.37 8.76 -1.38
CA ASN A 75 -3.15 8.59 -2.16
C ASN A 75 -1.90 9.00 -1.36
N GLY A 76 -0.77 8.45 -1.77
CA GLY A 76 0.56 8.82 -1.30
C GLY A 76 1.60 8.34 -2.31
N SER A 77 2.86 8.74 -2.14
CA SER A 77 3.93 8.31 -3.02
C SER A 77 5.25 8.23 -2.27
N PHE A 78 6.14 7.36 -2.76
CA PHE A 78 7.53 7.31 -2.31
C PHE A 78 8.44 7.05 -3.50
N ASN A 79 9.70 7.49 -3.42
CA ASN A 79 10.69 7.17 -4.43
C ASN A 79 11.40 5.87 -4.04
N ALA A 80 11.31 4.86 -4.90
CA ALA A 80 12.07 3.64 -4.75
C ALA A 80 13.46 3.83 -5.37
N THR A 81 14.48 3.40 -4.64
CA THR A 81 15.84 3.27 -5.13
C THR A 81 16.10 1.79 -5.37
N GLY A 82 16.01 1.36 -6.63
CA GLY A 82 16.68 0.14 -7.03
C GLY A 82 18.17 0.42 -6.97
N ASN A 83 18.93 -0.27 -6.13
CA ASN A 83 20.38 -0.12 -6.12
C ASN A 83 20.89 -0.76 -7.40
N SER A 84 21.05 0.03 -8.47
CA SER A 84 21.90 -0.38 -9.59
C SER A 84 23.31 -0.46 -9.04
N GLU A 85 23.87 -1.67 -8.89
CA GLU A 85 25.32 -1.79 -8.81
C GLU A 85 25.88 -1.20 -10.11
N GLU A 86 26.47 -0.02 -10.00
CA GLU A 86 27.39 0.51 -10.99
C GLU A 86 28.58 -0.46 -11.02
N GLY A 87 28.56 -1.39 -11.97
CA GLY A 87 29.73 -2.20 -12.27
C GLY A 87 30.83 -1.29 -12.82
N SER A 88 31.96 -1.26 -12.13
CA SER A 88 33.27 -0.87 -12.68
C SER A 88 34.15 -2.10 -12.75
#